data_AF-A0A969HLT1-F1
#
_entry.id   AF-A0A969HLT1-F1
#
_cell.length_a   1.000
_cell.length_b   1.000
_cell.length_c   1.000
_cell.angle_alpha   90.00
_cell.angle_beta   90.00
_cell.angle_gamma   90.00
#
_symmetry.space_group_name_H-M   'P 1'
#
loop_
_entity.id
_entity.type
_entity.pdbx_description
1 polymer ?
#
loop_
_entity_poly.entity_id
_entity_poly.type
_entity_poly.pdbx_seq_one_letter_code
_entity_poly.pdbx_strand_id
1 'polypeptide(L)'
;MELITTNQYFDRELSWLSFNYRVLEEAKDPTVPLYERIKFLAIFSSNLDEFFRVRVATLRGAIKLNKKRFSLNPQLSPQDLLDKIIDTVTSHQNEYGEIFRTQILAQLAESKIILYYNREIEPAHREPIRSYFRSQVLSFLRPVILSDKSKNLFSAKPNLLSGSSPAKKNGDQY
;
A
#
# COMPACT_ATOMS: atom_id res chain seq x y z
N MET A 1 -42.50 -10.10 26.61
CA MET A 1 -41.53 -9.15 26.04
C MET A 1 -40.40 -9.97 25.45
N GLU A 2 -40.36 -10.12 24.12
CA GLU A 2 -39.21 -10.75 23.45
C GLU A 2 -38.00 -9.82 23.56
N LEU A 3 -36.95 -10.31 24.22
CA LEU A 3 -35.63 -9.71 24.15
C LEU A 3 -35.08 -10.02 22.75
N ILE A 4 -35.24 -9.10 21.81
CA ILE A 4 -34.51 -9.15 20.55
C ILE A 4 -33.04 -8.91 20.91
N THR A 5 -32.30 -9.98 21.17
CA THR A 5 -30.84 -9.92 21.21
C THR A 5 -30.39 -9.63 19.78
N THR A 6 -30.25 -8.35 19.44
CA THR A 6 -29.58 -7.92 18.21
C THR A 6 -28.12 -8.27 18.36
N ASN A 7 -27.79 -9.53 18.10
CA ASN A 7 -26.41 -9.97 18.01
C ASN A 7 -25.84 -9.32 16.74
N GLN A 8 -25.35 -8.09 16.86
CA GLN A 8 -24.66 -7.36 15.79
C GLN A 8 -23.33 -8.08 15.54
N TYR A 9 -23.38 -9.13 14.75
CA TYR A 9 -22.17 -9.75 14.24
C TYR A 9 -21.47 -8.73 13.33
N PHE A 10 -20.31 -8.27 13.76
CA PHE A 10 -19.44 -7.44 12.92
C PHE A 10 -18.91 -8.28 11.76
N ASP A 11 -18.81 -7.66 10.60
CA ASP A 11 -18.25 -8.30 9.42
C ASP A 11 -16.76 -8.66 9.67
N ARG A 12 -16.36 -9.87 9.28
CA ARG A 12 -15.04 -10.43 9.64
C ARG A 12 -13.91 -9.65 8.97
N GLU A 13 -14.14 -9.14 7.77
CA GLU A 13 -13.18 -8.42 6.96
C GLU A 13 -12.99 -7.01 7.54
N LEU A 14 -14.08 -6.33 7.89
CA LEU A 14 -14.02 -5.03 8.56
C LEU A 14 -13.40 -5.12 9.97
N SER A 15 -13.70 -6.18 10.71
CA SER A 15 -13.08 -6.43 12.03
C SER A 15 -11.58 -6.65 11.90
N TRP A 16 -11.13 -7.33 10.83
CA TRP A 16 -9.70 -7.49 10.57
C TRP A 16 -9.03 -6.16 10.21
N LEU A 17 -9.69 -5.31 9.42
CA LEU A 17 -9.16 -3.97 9.11
C LEU A 17 -9.03 -3.11 10.38
N SER A 18 -9.98 -3.20 11.31
CA SER A 18 -9.90 -2.53 12.61
C SER A 18 -8.74 -3.06 13.46
N PHE A 19 -8.48 -4.37 13.44
CA PHE A 19 -7.29 -4.93 14.08
C PHE A 19 -6.00 -4.39 13.45
N ASN A 20 -5.90 -4.37 12.11
CA ASN A 20 -4.71 -3.83 11.45
C ASN A 20 -4.56 -2.32 11.71
N TYR A 21 -5.65 -1.59 11.89
CA TYR A 21 -5.62 -0.18 12.26
C TYR A 21 -4.95 0.06 13.62
N ARG A 22 -5.12 -0.84 14.60
CA ARG A 22 -4.38 -0.76 15.88
C ARG A 22 -2.86 -0.75 15.69
N VAL A 23 -2.35 -1.48 14.69
CA VAL A 23 -0.92 -1.45 14.33
C VAL A 23 -0.51 -0.07 13.82
N LEU A 24 -1.39 0.62 13.08
CA LEU A 24 -1.14 1.98 12.63
C LEU A 24 -1.17 2.99 13.78
N GLU A 25 -2.01 2.78 14.79
CA GLU A 25 -2.04 3.60 16.00
C GLU A 25 -0.71 3.54 16.76
N GLU A 26 -0.07 2.36 16.86
CA GLU A 26 1.28 2.24 17.44
C GLU A 26 2.34 3.02 16.66
N ALA A 27 2.20 3.13 15.33
CA ALA A 27 3.09 3.97 14.52
C ALA A 27 2.82 5.48 14.72
N LYS A 28 1.62 5.85 15.15
CA LYS A 28 1.21 7.23 15.41
C LYS A 28 1.62 7.72 16.80
N ASP A 29 1.70 6.82 17.78
CA ASP A 29 1.98 7.16 19.17
C ASP A 29 3.40 7.75 19.34
N PRO A 30 3.54 9.00 19.81
CA PRO A 30 4.85 9.62 20.04
C PRO A 30 5.62 9.04 21.24
N THR A 31 4.97 8.27 22.12
CA THR A 31 5.63 7.58 23.24
C THR A 31 6.40 6.34 22.78
N VAL A 32 6.09 5.80 21.60
CA VAL A 32 6.80 4.70 20.98
C VAL A 32 8.09 5.21 20.33
N PRO A 33 9.26 4.55 20.51
CA PRO A 33 10.51 4.97 19.89
C PRO A 33 10.41 5.05 18.36
N LEU A 34 11.04 6.07 17.75
CA LEU A 34 10.95 6.35 16.31
C LEU A 34 11.21 5.12 15.42
N TYR A 35 12.23 4.32 15.75
CA TYR A 35 12.55 3.12 14.98
C TYR A 35 11.45 2.05 15.06
N GLU A 36 10.83 1.87 16.23
CA GLU A 36 9.71 0.94 16.39
C GLU A 36 8.47 1.43 15.64
N ARG A 37 8.23 2.75 15.62
CA ARG A 37 7.15 3.35 14.80
C ARG A 37 7.34 3.07 13.31
N ILE A 38 8.57 3.16 12.81
CA ILE A 38 8.91 2.78 11.42
C ILE A 38 8.62 1.29 11.16
N LYS A 39 8.93 0.41 12.13
CA LYS A 39 8.58 -1.01 12.02
C LYS A 39 7.08 -1.23 12.00
N PHE A 40 6.31 -0.53 12.84
CA PHE A 40 4.85 -0.62 12.84
C PHE A 40 4.24 -0.19 11.50
N LEU A 41 4.77 0.86 10.86
CA LEU A 41 4.39 1.20 9.48
C LEU A 41 4.67 0.04 8.51
N ALA A 42 5.86 -0.57 8.57
CA ALA A 42 6.20 -1.71 7.72
C ALA A 42 5.29 -2.94 7.97
N ILE A 43 4.98 -3.23 9.24
CA ILE A 43 4.08 -4.32 9.63
C ILE A 43 2.66 -4.05 9.11
N PHE A 44 2.15 -2.83 9.29
CA PHE A 44 0.84 -2.42 8.79
C PHE A 44 0.73 -2.65 7.28
N SER A 45 1.73 -2.21 6.50
CA SER A 45 1.76 -2.39 5.04
C SER A 45 1.82 -3.86 4.64
N SER A 46 2.68 -4.65 5.28
CA SER A 46 2.80 -6.10 5.01
C SER A 46 1.49 -6.86 5.29
N ASN A 47 0.85 -6.56 6.42
CA ASN A 47 -0.44 -7.15 6.76
C ASN A 47 -1.51 -6.76 5.74
N LEU A 48 -1.55 -5.49 5.31
CA LEU A 48 -2.52 -5.02 4.34
C LEU A 48 -2.34 -5.73 2.98
N ASP A 49 -1.10 -5.92 2.53
CA ASP A 49 -0.81 -6.68 1.32
C ASP A 49 -1.30 -8.13 1.40
N GLU A 50 -1.10 -8.79 2.54
CA GLU A 50 -1.63 -10.14 2.80
C GLU A 50 -3.16 -10.16 2.73
N PHE A 51 -3.81 -9.18 3.35
CA PHE A 51 -5.27 -9.05 3.33
C PHE A 51 -5.81 -8.91 1.91
N PHE A 52 -5.17 -8.11 1.05
CA PHE A 52 -5.58 -8.01 -0.35
C PHE A 52 -5.37 -9.31 -1.13
N ARG A 53 -4.23 -9.96 -0.91
CA ARG A 53 -3.87 -11.18 -1.63
C ARG A 53 -4.80 -12.35 -1.29
N VAL A 54 -5.22 -12.46 -0.04
CA VAL A 54 -6.02 -13.59 0.44
C VAL A 54 -7.50 -13.23 0.54
N ARG A 55 -7.85 -12.22 1.34
CA ARG A 55 -9.24 -11.94 1.70
C ARG A 55 -9.99 -11.22 0.60
N VAL A 56 -9.42 -10.15 0.04
CA VAL A 56 -10.06 -9.40 -1.06
C VAL A 56 -10.15 -10.26 -2.33
N ALA A 57 -9.13 -11.08 -2.62
CA ALA A 57 -9.19 -12.04 -3.72
C ALA A 57 -10.34 -13.05 -3.56
N THR A 58 -10.53 -13.57 -2.34
CA THR A 58 -11.62 -14.50 -2.03
C THR A 58 -12.99 -13.84 -2.17
N LEU A 59 -13.15 -12.61 -1.68
CA LEU A 59 -14.37 -11.81 -1.82
C LEU A 59 -14.70 -11.53 -3.29
N ARG A 60 -13.71 -11.11 -4.09
CA ARG A 60 -13.88 -10.91 -5.54
C ARG A 60 -14.26 -12.20 -6.27
N GLY A 61 -13.71 -13.33 -5.86
CA GLY A 61 -14.12 -14.65 -6.37
C GLY A 61 -15.59 -14.96 -6.08
N ALA A 62 -16.07 -14.63 -4.88
CA ALA A 62 -17.47 -14.82 -4.49
C ALA A 62 -18.43 -13.90 -5.28
N ILE A 63 -18.04 -12.63 -5.49
CA ILE A 63 -18.77 -11.68 -6.34
C ILE A 63 -18.90 -12.23 -7.76
N LYS A 64 -17.79 -12.68 -8.37
CA LYS A 64 -17.78 -13.25 -9.73
C LYS A 64 -18.69 -14.47 -9.89
N LEU A 65 -18.82 -15.27 -8.84
CA LEU A 65 -19.69 -16.46 -8.80
C LEU A 65 -21.13 -16.13 -8.37
N ASN A 66 -21.50 -14.85 -8.23
CA ASN A 66 -22.82 -14.39 -7.76
C ASN A 66 -23.28 -15.07 -6.46
N LYS A 67 -22.35 -15.37 -5.54
CA LYS A 67 -22.70 -16.00 -4.26
C LYS A 67 -23.45 -14.98 -3.40
N LYS A 68 -24.74 -15.25 -3.13
CA LYS A 68 -25.61 -14.36 -2.33
C LYS A 68 -25.27 -14.29 -0.84
N ARG A 69 -24.45 -15.21 -0.31
CA ARG A 69 -24.06 -15.26 1.10
C ARG A 69 -22.55 -15.34 1.23
N PHE A 70 -21.92 -14.21 1.53
CA PHE A 70 -20.50 -14.10 1.86
C PHE A 70 -20.29 -13.39 3.21
N SER A 71 -21.06 -12.34 3.48
CA SER A 71 -21.05 -11.65 4.78
C SER A 71 -21.90 -12.39 5.82
N LEU A 72 -21.49 -12.28 7.09
CA LEU A 72 -22.27 -12.68 8.26
C LEU A 72 -23.49 -11.76 8.46
N ASN A 73 -23.44 -10.54 7.91
CA ASN A 73 -24.56 -9.63 7.92
C ASN A 73 -25.44 -9.90 6.67
N PRO A 74 -26.67 -10.41 6.85
CA PRO A 74 -27.57 -10.70 5.73
C PRO A 74 -28.01 -9.45 4.95
N GLN A 75 -27.75 -8.24 5.46
CA GLN A 75 -28.06 -6.96 4.79
C GLN A 75 -26.90 -6.41 3.95
N LEU A 76 -25.72 -7.03 3.99
CA LEU A 76 -24.55 -6.60 3.22
C LEU A 76 -24.32 -7.53 2.04
N SER A 77 -24.46 -7.01 0.81
CA SER A 77 -24.04 -7.76 -0.36
C SER A 77 -22.50 -7.86 -0.41
N PRO A 78 -21.94 -8.87 -1.09
CA PRO A 78 -20.49 -8.96 -1.28
C PRO A 78 -19.89 -7.72 -1.96
N GLN A 79 -20.64 -7.05 -2.83
CA GLN A 79 -20.19 -5.81 -3.48
C GLN A 79 -20.16 -4.65 -2.48
N ASP A 80 -21.22 -4.45 -1.69
CA ASP A 80 -21.26 -3.39 -0.67
C ASP A 80 -20.14 -3.57 0.36
N LEU A 81 -19.82 -4.81 0.72
CA LEU A 81 -18.70 -5.12 1.60
C LEU A 81 -17.36 -4.74 0.96
N LEU A 82 -17.17 -5.05 -0.32
CA LEU A 82 -15.94 -4.68 -1.04
C LEU A 82 -15.78 -3.15 -1.07
N ASP A 83 -16.84 -2.42 -1.35
CA ASP A 83 -16.81 -0.95 -1.41
C ASP A 83 -16.43 -0.36 -0.04
N LYS A 84 -17.04 -0.86 1.05
CA LYS A 84 -16.68 -0.48 2.42
C LYS A 84 -15.22 -0.80 2.78
N ILE A 85 -14.71 -1.94 2.33
CA ILE A 85 -13.31 -2.32 2.51
C ILE A 85 -12.40 -1.30 1.82
N ILE A 86 -12.70 -0.94 0.57
CA ILE A 86 -11.90 0.03 -0.18
C ILE A 86 -11.90 1.39 0.51
N ASP A 87 -13.06 1.90 0.91
CA ASP A 87 -13.17 3.19 1.61
C ASP A 87 -12.37 3.20 2.92
N THR A 88 -12.49 2.13 3.71
CA THR A 88 -11.76 1.97 4.98
C THR A 88 -10.25 1.93 4.74
N VAL A 89 -9.79 1.16 3.75
CA VAL A 89 -8.37 1.05 3.42
C VAL A 89 -7.82 2.39 2.92
N THR A 90 -8.56 3.11 2.06
CA THR A 90 -8.16 4.44 1.59
C THR A 90 -8.00 5.41 2.74
N SER A 91 -8.92 5.41 3.71
CA SER A 91 -8.80 6.23 4.91
C SER A 91 -7.53 5.90 5.71
N HIS A 92 -7.28 4.61 5.98
CA HIS A 92 -6.08 4.21 6.72
C HIS A 92 -4.77 4.53 5.97
N GLN A 93 -4.75 4.38 4.63
CA GLN A 93 -3.58 4.71 3.82
C GLN A 93 -3.29 6.21 3.79
N ASN A 94 -4.33 7.06 3.80
CA ASN A 94 -4.15 8.50 3.94
C ASN A 94 -3.52 8.84 5.29
N GLU A 95 -4.01 8.25 6.38
CA GLU A 95 -3.43 8.45 7.71
C GLU A 95 -1.99 7.94 7.81
N TYR A 96 -1.68 6.77 7.22
CA TYR A 96 -0.31 6.26 7.07
C TYR A 96 0.59 7.31 6.39
N GLY A 97 0.12 7.90 5.28
CA GLY A 97 0.86 8.91 4.53
C GLY A 97 1.11 10.17 5.36
N GLU A 98 0.14 10.61 6.14
CA GLU A 98 0.29 11.74 7.07
C GLU A 98 1.31 11.44 8.17
N ILE A 99 1.20 10.29 8.84
CA ILE A 99 2.15 9.87 9.90
C ILE A 99 3.57 9.82 9.33
N PHE A 100 3.74 9.18 8.18
CA PHE A 100 5.04 9.04 7.54
C PHE A 100 5.65 10.42 7.21
N ARG A 101 4.89 11.29 6.52
CA ARG A 101 5.41 12.58 6.03
C ARG A 101 5.60 13.62 7.13
N THR A 102 4.63 13.75 8.04
CA THR A 102 4.60 14.86 9.00
C THR A 102 5.31 14.52 10.31
N GLN A 103 5.43 13.24 10.66
CA GLN A 103 6.02 12.82 11.93
C GLN A 103 7.33 12.06 11.71
N ILE A 104 7.31 10.96 10.96
CA ILE A 104 8.47 10.08 10.82
C ILE A 104 9.62 10.79 10.07
N LEU A 105 9.33 11.39 8.91
CA LEU A 105 10.36 12.11 8.15
C LEU A 105 10.92 13.32 8.92
N ALA A 106 10.06 14.02 9.66
CA ALA A 106 10.48 15.16 10.47
C ALA A 106 11.44 14.73 11.60
N GLN A 107 11.07 13.71 12.38
CA GLN A 107 11.91 13.21 13.48
C GLN A 107 13.21 12.55 13.02
N LEU A 108 13.19 11.88 11.85
CA LEU A 108 14.42 11.39 11.23
C LEU A 108 15.37 12.55 10.89
N ALA A 109 14.84 13.63 10.31
CA ALA A 109 15.64 14.80 9.96
C ALA A 109 16.25 15.48 11.18
N GLU A 110 15.53 15.58 12.30
CA GLU A 110 16.04 16.05 13.59
C GLU A 110 17.23 15.20 14.09
N SER A 111 17.15 13.89 13.85
CA SER A 111 18.23 12.93 14.15
C SER A 111 19.34 12.91 13.10
N LYS A 112 19.36 13.88 12.15
CA LYS A 112 20.27 13.96 11.01
C LYS A 112 20.23 12.76 10.07
N ILE A 113 19.12 12.00 10.09
CA ILE A 113 18.84 10.91 9.17
C ILE A 113 17.92 11.44 8.07
N ILE A 114 18.41 11.42 6.85
CA ILE A 114 17.86 12.21 5.77
C ILE A 114 17.40 11.26 4.66
N LEU A 115 16.09 11.00 4.58
CA LEU A 115 15.49 10.24 3.49
C LEU A 115 15.14 11.15 2.32
N TYR A 116 15.67 10.84 1.13
CA TYR A 116 15.29 11.52 -0.11
C TYR A 116 13.91 11.04 -0.59
N TYR A 117 12.84 11.69 -0.11
CA TYR A 117 11.45 11.45 -0.51
C TYR A 117 10.80 12.75 -1.02
N ASN A 118 10.36 12.79 -2.28
CA ASN A 118 9.79 13.98 -2.95
C ASN A 118 10.66 15.24 -2.84
N ARG A 119 11.98 15.08 -2.95
CA ARG A 119 12.96 16.14 -2.79
C ARG A 119 14.14 15.90 -3.71
N GLU A 120 14.84 16.97 -4.04
CA GLU A 120 16.04 16.87 -4.87
C GLU A 120 17.18 16.18 -4.14
N ILE A 121 17.98 15.45 -4.93
CA ILE A 121 19.23 14.85 -4.47
C ILE A 121 20.29 15.95 -4.45
N GLU A 122 20.95 16.07 -3.30
CA GLU A 122 22.07 17.00 -3.09
C GLU A 122 23.14 16.79 -4.17
N PRO A 123 23.66 17.84 -4.82
CA PRO A 123 24.66 17.70 -5.87
C PRO A 123 25.84 16.79 -5.52
N ALA A 124 26.30 16.84 -4.27
CA ALA A 124 27.39 15.99 -3.77
C ALA A 124 27.06 14.48 -3.79
N HIS A 125 25.80 14.08 -3.67
CA HIS A 125 25.37 12.68 -3.65
C HIS A 125 25.05 12.13 -5.04
N ARG A 126 24.89 12.99 -6.06
CA ARG A 126 24.45 12.57 -7.41
C ARG A 126 25.41 11.59 -8.07
N GLU A 127 26.71 11.86 -8.02
CA GLU A 127 27.71 10.98 -8.65
C GLU A 127 27.87 9.63 -7.95
N PRO A 128 27.99 9.57 -6.61
CA PRO A 128 27.99 8.29 -5.89
C PRO A 128 26.76 7.43 -6.20
N ILE A 129 25.56 8.02 -6.18
CA ILE A 129 24.31 7.31 -6.49
C ILE A 129 24.31 6.81 -7.94
N ARG A 130 24.74 7.64 -8.91
CA ARG A 130 24.81 7.25 -10.32
C ARG A 130 25.81 6.12 -10.55
N SER A 131 26.95 6.15 -9.88
CA SER A 131 27.97 5.10 -9.94
C SER A 131 27.45 3.79 -9.36
N TYR A 132 26.81 3.84 -8.18
CA TYR A 132 26.18 2.68 -7.56
C TYR A 132 25.08 2.10 -8.45
N PHE A 133 24.21 2.94 -9.01
CA PHE A 133 23.16 2.51 -9.92
C PHE A 133 23.73 1.73 -11.12
N ARG A 134 24.76 2.29 -11.80
CA ARG A 134 25.37 1.65 -12.97
C ARG A 134 26.11 0.36 -12.64
N SER A 135 26.78 0.30 -11.49
CA SER A 135 27.64 -0.83 -11.13
C SER A 135 26.92 -1.96 -10.43
N GLN A 136 25.90 -1.66 -9.61
CA GLN A 136 25.24 -2.64 -8.74
C GLN A 136 23.76 -2.86 -9.06
N VAL A 137 23.05 -1.88 -9.64
CA VAL A 137 21.58 -1.97 -9.80
C VAL A 137 21.19 -2.29 -11.24
N LEU A 138 21.83 -1.65 -12.21
CA LEU A 138 21.44 -1.67 -13.62
C LEU A 138 21.39 -3.10 -14.20
N SER A 139 22.30 -3.98 -13.79
CA SER A 139 22.36 -5.37 -14.23
C SER A 139 21.13 -6.20 -13.83
N PHE A 140 20.40 -5.77 -12.80
CA PHE A 140 19.19 -6.45 -12.31
C PHE A 140 17.89 -5.82 -12.85
N LEU A 141 17.98 -4.70 -13.58
CA LEU A 141 16.83 -4.03 -14.15
C LEU A 141 16.54 -4.56 -15.55
N ARG A 142 15.30 -5.03 -15.76
CA ARG A 142 14.81 -5.42 -17.07
C ARG A 142 13.78 -4.39 -17.55
N PRO A 143 14.12 -3.52 -18.51
CA PRO A 143 13.13 -2.62 -19.08
C PRO A 143 12.07 -3.43 -19.82
N VAL A 144 10.81 -3.08 -19.58
CA VAL A 144 9.64 -3.70 -20.19
C VAL A 144 8.89 -2.61 -20.94
N ILE A 145 8.81 -2.74 -22.27
CA ILE A 145 8.05 -1.82 -23.10
C ILE A 145 6.62 -2.34 -23.19
N LEU A 146 5.68 -1.56 -22.64
CA LEU A 146 4.26 -1.86 -22.75
C LEU A 146 3.78 -1.55 -24.17
N SER A 147 3.18 -2.54 -24.82
CA SER A 147 2.48 -2.41 -26.10
C SER A 147 1.19 -3.22 -26.07
N ASP A 148 0.23 -2.93 -26.94
CA ASP A 148 -1.08 -3.62 -26.96
C ASP A 148 -0.99 -5.15 -27.14
N LYS A 149 0.16 -5.66 -27.60
CA LYS A 149 0.44 -7.10 -27.75
C LYS A 149 1.00 -7.77 -26.51
N SER A 150 1.27 -7.03 -25.43
CA SER A 150 1.99 -7.51 -24.24
C SER A 150 1.09 -8.17 -23.17
N LYS A 151 0.20 -9.07 -23.60
CA LYS A 151 -0.85 -9.67 -22.75
C LYS A 151 -0.34 -10.57 -21.59
N ASN A 152 0.92 -11.00 -21.60
CA ASN A 152 1.49 -11.96 -20.64
C ASN A 152 2.76 -11.44 -19.95
N LEU A 153 2.77 -10.17 -19.52
CA LEU A 153 3.97 -9.54 -18.96
C LEU A 153 4.28 -9.87 -17.50
N PHE A 154 3.29 -10.37 -16.75
CA PHE A 154 3.39 -10.47 -15.30
C PHE A 154 3.37 -11.93 -14.84
N SER A 155 4.54 -12.50 -14.58
CA SER A 155 4.65 -13.76 -13.83
C SER A 155 4.57 -13.46 -12.33
N ALA A 156 3.36 -13.51 -11.78
CA ALA A 156 2.91 -13.87 -10.42
C ALA A 156 3.83 -13.73 -9.18
N LYS A 157 4.88 -12.88 -9.18
CA LYS A 157 5.69 -12.56 -8.00
C LYS A 157 5.48 -11.09 -7.62
N PRO A 158 5.43 -10.77 -6.31
CA PRO A 158 5.35 -9.38 -5.85
C PRO A 158 6.67 -8.68 -6.17
N ASN A 159 6.74 -8.06 -7.34
CA ASN A 159 7.87 -7.26 -7.78
C ASN A 159 7.42 -5.80 -7.86
N LEU A 160 8.24 -4.90 -7.32
CA LEU A 160 8.03 -3.47 -7.51
C LEU A 160 8.28 -3.12 -8.98
N LEU A 161 7.25 -2.63 -9.66
CA LEU A 161 7.33 -2.14 -11.03
C LEU A 161 7.33 -0.62 -11.00
N SER A 162 8.33 -0.01 -11.62
CA SER A 162 8.35 1.44 -11.84
C SER A 162 7.91 1.73 -13.27
N GLY A 163 6.89 2.59 -13.42
CA GLY A 163 6.41 3.06 -14.72
C GLY A 163 6.99 4.43 -15.05
N SER A 164 7.62 4.56 -16.21
CA SER A 164 8.04 5.84 -16.76
C SER A 164 7.39 6.07 -18.12
N SER A 165 6.71 7.20 -18.30
CA SER A 165 6.25 7.63 -19.61
C SER A 165 7.41 8.33 -20.33
N PRO A 166 7.84 7.89 -21.53
CA PRO A 166 8.82 8.64 -22.30
C PRO A 166 8.23 10.01 -22.65
N ALA A 167 8.88 11.08 -22.23
CA ALA A 167 8.57 12.41 -22.72
C ALA A 167 8.74 12.41 -24.23
N LYS A 168 7.69 12.78 -24.98
CA LYS A 168 7.83 13.06 -26.41
C LYS A 168 8.85 14.18 -26.55
N LYS A 169 10.04 13.88 -27.08
CA LYS A 169 10.90 14.95 -27.63
C LYS A 169 10.10 15.57 -28.77
N ASN A 170 9.67 16.83 -28.59
CA ASN A 170 9.29 17.64 -29.73
C ASN A 170 10.49 17.63 -30.68
N GLY A 171 10.26 17.19 -31.91
CA GLY A 171 11.32 17.03 -32.89
C GLY A 171 12.05 18.34 -33.10
N ASP A 172 13.34 18.34 -32.81
CA ASP A 172 14.27 19.28 -33.41
C ASP A 172 14.27 18.97 -34.91
N GLN A 173 13.66 19.86 -35.70
CA GLN A 173 13.90 19.93 -37.13
C GLN A 173 15.26 20.61 -37.34
N TYR A 174 16.20 19.88 -37.93
CA TYR A 174 17.21 20.44 -38.81
C TYR A 174 16.95 19.93 -40.21
#